data_AF-C3MKJ8-F1
#
_entry.id   AF-C3MKJ8-F1
#
_cell.length_a   1.000
_cell.length_b   1.000
_cell.length_c   1.000
_cell.angle_alpha   90.00
_cell.angle_beta   90.00
_cell.angle_gamma   90.00
#
_symmetry.space_group_name_H-M   'P 1'
#
loop_
_entity.id
_entity.type
_entity.pdbx_description
1 polymer ?
#
loop_
_entity_poly.entity_id
_entity_poly.type
_entity_poly.pdbx_seq_one_letter_code
_entity_poly.pdbx_strand_id
1 'polypeptide(L)'
;MRKALSSAIFLIIMLIVLLSVLIPALLIFNSTPIYSSQGQIAGTGYQQLQKNEENQVFRGNPNIYYNSSLMPYIEFLYNSIPYPLNITQIYYFNGSTWVPALKNSILLAGNQNIYLPRGAFNQPILIVSSQANFYFLNPNTSVTTVTISGPAGKVPVYVTAFVINGSKVIPVSIQVILGANPSLLTPQVYYLNPGTYSISDKNGSTIFLQGYGLTATFQNWTIVGYGNLNSPSKLSTTFTVTGPLVLTAIYKAQLQKFTVVINTSNLPLGSTINPSNNNQVTLTSLNNTIPVLIDNKQYYINSTGLQLQLTYGYHIIQFPSYYNITFDYTSTNYKSAYNAMPIKNGIFMQNGKVTIQGGQINCYQFTSLSTNTSKINIINSYTVFVNGSGKITGNYKLDQTYYLVIIENYFYFPSGIWASYNSTPVNISISGQLLQVQVLGTNQVITLGNINNYVPEKIYFKSGTELEITLDYLQELSGNFTIVKVRNHTGTNYTGLLSYPQSVTIYNVTYTNGYAYHPKGQSGDYGIMYINSPLIIINYEEWKYGAIPNGGNNG
;
A
#
# COMPACT_ATOMS: atom_id res chain seq x y z
N MET A 1 -80.14 -83.24 -37.09
CA MET A 1 -78.73 -83.18 -37.57
C MET A 1 -78.36 -81.95 -38.40
N ARG A 2 -79.25 -81.35 -39.22
CA ARG A 2 -78.89 -80.17 -40.07
C ARG A 2 -78.55 -78.86 -39.32
N LYS A 3 -78.96 -78.68 -38.06
CA LYS A 3 -78.60 -77.49 -37.25
C LYS A 3 -77.18 -77.53 -36.66
N ALA A 4 -76.61 -78.71 -36.43
CA ALA A 4 -75.25 -78.87 -35.90
C ALA A 4 -74.17 -78.58 -36.97
N LEU A 5 -74.44 -78.96 -38.23
CA LEU A 5 -73.52 -78.71 -39.35
C LEU A 5 -73.45 -77.21 -39.72
N SER A 6 -74.59 -76.52 -39.70
CA SER A 6 -74.66 -75.07 -39.99
C SER A 6 -73.89 -74.24 -38.95
N SER A 7 -74.00 -74.62 -37.67
CA SER A 7 -73.23 -73.97 -36.59
C SER A 7 -71.72 -74.15 -36.77
N ALA A 8 -71.27 -75.35 -37.12
CA ALA A 8 -69.86 -75.63 -37.35
C ALA A 8 -69.29 -74.87 -38.56
N ILE A 9 -70.04 -74.80 -39.67
CA ILE A 9 -69.63 -74.04 -40.87
C ILE A 9 -69.57 -72.54 -40.56
N PHE A 10 -70.57 -72.01 -39.84
CA PHE A 10 -70.57 -70.61 -39.42
C PHE A 10 -69.38 -70.28 -38.52
N LEU A 11 -69.05 -71.16 -37.56
CA LEU A 11 -67.89 -70.99 -36.68
C LEU A 11 -66.56 -70.98 -37.45
N ILE A 12 -66.40 -71.85 -38.45
CA ILE A 12 -65.20 -71.90 -39.30
C ILE A 12 -65.08 -70.62 -40.14
N ILE A 13 -66.17 -70.17 -40.77
CA ILE A 13 -66.16 -68.93 -41.56
C ILE A 13 -65.87 -67.72 -40.65
N MET A 14 -66.47 -67.66 -39.47
CA MET A 14 -66.25 -66.59 -38.51
C MET A 14 -64.80 -66.59 -37.99
N LEU A 15 -64.19 -67.76 -37.76
CA LEU A 15 -62.78 -67.88 -37.40
C LEU A 15 -61.85 -67.40 -38.52
N ILE A 16 -62.15 -67.70 -39.79
CA ILE A 16 -61.37 -67.23 -40.94
C ILE A 16 -61.49 -65.71 -41.10
N VAL A 17 -62.69 -65.16 -40.95
CA VAL A 17 -62.92 -63.70 -40.97
C VAL A 17 -62.19 -63.03 -39.79
N LEU A 18 -62.24 -63.64 -38.61
CA LEU A 18 -61.56 -63.14 -37.43
C LEU A 18 -60.05 -63.13 -37.66
N LEU A 19 -59.45 -64.24 -38.12
CA LEU A 19 -58.01 -64.32 -38.40
C LEU A 19 -57.56 -63.38 -39.54
N SER A 20 -58.36 -63.24 -40.60
CA SER A 20 -58.03 -62.37 -41.74
C SER A 20 -58.12 -60.87 -41.40
N VAL A 21 -58.85 -60.48 -40.36
CA VAL A 21 -58.89 -59.09 -39.86
C VAL A 21 -57.91 -58.89 -38.70
N LEU A 22 -57.83 -59.84 -37.77
CA LEU A 22 -56.98 -59.71 -36.57
C LEU A 22 -55.50 -59.72 -36.92
N ILE A 23 -55.04 -60.56 -37.87
CA ILE A 23 -53.60 -60.66 -38.20
C ILE A 23 -53.09 -59.37 -38.86
N PRO A 24 -53.76 -58.80 -39.89
CA PRO A 24 -53.37 -57.50 -40.43
C PRO A 24 -53.52 -56.37 -39.40
N ALA A 25 -54.57 -56.39 -38.56
CA ALA A 25 -54.72 -55.40 -37.50
C ALA A 25 -53.59 -55.49 -36.47
N LEU A 26 -53.20 -56.69 -36.04
CA LEU A 26 -52.06 -56.91 -35.15
C LEU A 26 -50.74 -56.49 -35.79
N LEU A 27 -50.57 -56.69 -37.10
CA LEU A 27 -49.41 -56.19 -37.83
C LEU A 27 -49.40 -54.66 -37.89
N ILE A 28 -50.54 -54.01 -38.17
CA ILE A 28 -50.67 -52.55 -38.22
C ILE A 28 -50.51 -51.90 -36.84
N PHE A 29 -51.09 -52.50 -35.79
CA PHE A 29 -50.99 -52.01 -34.42
C PHE A 29 -49.60 -52.25 -33.80
N ASN A 30 -48.87 -53.31 -34.21
CA ASN A 30 -47.48 -53.52 -33.81
C ASN A 30 -46.47 -52.80 -34.72
N SER A 31 -46.83 -52.48 -35.96
CA SER A 31 -46.06 -51.59 -36.83
C SER A 31 -46.41 -50.14 -36.51
N THR A 32 -46.13 -49.71 -35.28
CA THR A 32 -45.95 -48.28 -35.06
C THR A 32 -44.82 -47.83 -35.98
N PRO A 33 -45.00 -46.79 -36.82
CA PRO A 33 -43.88 -46.23 -37.55
C PRO A 33 -42.92 -45.68 -36.48
N ILE A 34 -41.73 -46.27 -36.40
CA ILE A 34 -40.78 -46.02 -35.33
C ILE A 34 -40.06 -44.68 -35.58
N TYR A 35 -40.79 -43.57 -35.50
CA TYR A 35 -40.21 -42.22 -35.57
C TYR A 35 -39.37 -41.91 -34.32
N SER A 36 -39.68 -42.54 -33.17
CA SER A 36 -38.93 -42.35 -31.92
C SER A 36 -37.57 -43.08 -31.90
N SER A 37 -37.45 -44.25 -32.52
CA SER A 37 -36.15 -44.93 -32.66
C SER A 37 -35.31 -44.35 -33.79
N GLN A 38 -35.90 -43.86 -34.87
CA GLN A 38 -35.15 -43.11 -35.88
C GLN A 38 -34.58 -41.80 -35.30
N GLY A 39 -35.34 -41.09 -34.46
CA GLY A 39 -34.86 -39.92 -33.71
C GLY A 39 -33.80 -40.25 -32.66
N GLN A 40 -33.91 -41.39 -31.95
CA GLN A 40 -32.89 -41.84 -30.99
C GLN A 40 -31.61 -42.34 -31.69
N ILE A 41 -31.71 -43.07 -32.80
CA ILE A 41 -30.57 -43.58 -33.58
C ILE A 41 -29.86 -42.42 -34.31
N ALA A 42 -30.61 -41.44 -34.81
CA ALA A 42 -30.03 -40.20 -35.36
C ALA A 42 -29.40 -39.34 -34.26
N GLY A 43 -30.03 -39.26 -33.07
CA GLY A 43 -29.53 -38.53 -31.92
C GLY A 43 -28.25 -39.12 -31.31
N THR A 44 -28.15 -40.45 -31.19
CA THR A 44 -26.92 -41.14 -30.74
C THR A 44 -25.80 -41.00 -31.77
N GLY A 45 -26.11 -41.08 -33.06
CA GLY A 45 -25.16 -40.82 -34.15
C GLY A 45 -24.60 -39.40 -34.09
N TYR A 46 -25.44 -38.38 -33.91
CA TYR A 46 -25.02 -36.99 -33.79
C TYR A 46 -24.13 -36.74 -32.56
N GLN A 47 -24.49 -37.31 -31.40
CA GLN A 47 -23.68 -37.23 -30.19
C GLN A 47 -22.33 -37.93 -30.33
N GLN A 48 -22.28 -39.04 -31.06
CA GLN A 48 -21.03 -39.75 -31.32
C GLN A 48 -20.12 -38.97 -32.27
N LEU A 49 -20.68 -38.36 -33.33
CA LEU A 49 -19.94 -37.48 -34.24
C LEU A 49 -19.41 -36.23 -33.53
N GLN A 50 -20.22 -35.60 -32.67
CA GLN A 50 -19.81 -34.46 -31.85
C GLN A 50 -18.64 -34.80 -30.92
N LYS A 51 -18.71 -35.92 -30.19
CA LYS A 51 -17.64 -36.40 -29.30
C LYS A 51 -16.38 -36.82 -30.07
N ASN A 52 -16.54 -37.36 -31.27
CA ASN A 52 -15.41 -37.71 -32.12
C ASN A 52 -14.69 -36.45 -32.62
N GLU A 53 -15.43 -35.44 -33.10
CA GLU A 53 -14.87 -34.15 -33.51
C GLU A 53 -14.10 -33.47 -32.36
N GLU A 54 -14.68 -33.47 -31.16
CA GLU A 54 -14.03 -32.94 -29.96
C GLU A 54 -12.74 -33.72 -29.62
N ASN A 55 -12.80 -35.04 -29.55
CA ASN A 55 -11.62 -35.86 -29.25
C ASN A 55 -10.49 -35.64 -30.26
N GLN A 56 -10.83 -35.39 -31.53
CA GLN A 56 -9.84 -35.07 -32.56
C GLN A 56 -9.21 -33.70 -32.33
N VAL A 57 -10.01 -32.66 -32.04
CA VAL A 57 -9.49 -31.32 -31.72
C VAL A 57 -8.68 -31.31 -30.41
N PHE A 58 -9.14 -32.02 -29.37
CA PHE A 58 -8.42 -32.14 -28.09
C PHE A 58 -7.07 -32.84 -28.25
N ARG A 59 -6.98 -33.83 -29.15
CA ARG A 59 -5.72 -34.48 -29.52
C ARG A 59 -4.85 -33.63 -30.46
N GLY A 60 -5.27 -32.40 -30.79
CA GLY A 60 -4.53 -31.50 -31.67
C GLY A 60 -4.58 -31.90 -33.14
N ASN A 61 -5.70 -32.45 -33.61
CA ASN A 61 -5.93 -32.84 -35.01
C ASN A 61 -7.32 -32.38 -35.52
N PRO A 62 -7.52 -31.08 -35.81
CA PRO A 62 -6.49 -30.05 -35.91
C PRO A 62 -6.14 -29.44 -34.56
N ASN A 63 -4.87 -29.03 -34.40
CA ASN A 63 -4.48 -28.00 -33.46
C ASN A 63 -4.98 -26.67 -34.01
N ILE A 64 -5.75 -25.95 -33.20
CA ILE A 64 -6.39 -24.71 -33.60
C ILE A 64 -5.76 -23.61 -32.76
N TYR A 65 -5.03 -22.71 -33.42
CA TYR A 65 -4.35 -21.59 -32.79
C TYR A 65 -4.91 -20.27 -33.30
N TYR A 66 -5.18 -19.34 -32.39
CA TYR A 66 -5.64 -18.01 -32.76
C TYR A 66 -4.50 -17.00 -32.67
N ASN A 67 -3.96 -16.59 -33.81
CA ASN A 67 -2.99 -15.51 -33.90
C ASN A 67 -3.71 -14.16 -33.92
N SER A 68 -3.52 -13.37 -32.87
CA SER A 68 -4.14 -12.06 -32.72
C SER A 68 -3.16 -10.93 -33.00
N SER A 69 -2.57 -10.95 -34.20
CA SER A 69 -1.78 -9.84 -34.74
C SER A 69 -2.67 -8.81 -35.45
N LEU A 70 -2.08 -7.71 -35.97
CA LEU A 70 -2.81 -6.66 -36.70
C LEU A 70 -3.61 -7.19 -37.91
N MET A 71 -3.25 -8.36 -38.43
CA MET A 71 -4.04 -9.13 -39.39
C MET A 71 -4.40 -10.46 -38.74
N PRO A 72 -5.44 -10.50 -37.89
CA PRO A 72 -5.74 -11.67 -37.07
C PRO A 72 -6.14 -12.86 -37.96
N TYR A 73 -5.72 -14.06 -37.59
CA TYR A 73 -6.09 -15.30 -38.28
C TYR A 73 -6.14 -16.49 -37.34
N ILE A 74 -6.91 -17.50 -37.72
CA ILE A 74 -6.95 -18.80 -37.03
C ILE A 74 -6.17 -19.78 -37.89
N GLU A 75 -5.25 -20.47 -37.25
CA GLU A 75 -4.42 -21.51 -37.85
C GLU A 75 -4.96 -22.88 -37.45
N PHE A 76 -5.24 -23.72 -38.44
CA PHE A 76 -5.62 -25.12 -38.28
C PHE A 76 -4.47 -25.99 -38.77
N LEU A 77 -3.86 -26.75 -37.87
CA LEU A 77 -2.74 -27.64 -38.15
C LEU A 77 -3.12 -29.09 -37.80
N TYR A 78 -3.20 -29.92 -38.82
CA TYR A 78 -3.37 -31.36 -38.73
C TYR A 78 -1.99 -32.03 -38.70
N ASN A 79 -1.69 -32.72 -37.59
CA ASN A 79 -0.46 -33.48 -37.41
C ASN A 79 -0.59 -34.95 -37.83
N SER A 80 -1.78 -35.37 -38.26
CA SER A 80 -2.07 -36.71 -38.75
C SER A 80 -3.13 -36.65 -39.86
N ILE A 81 -3.68 -37.80 -40.27
CA ILE A 81 -4.73 -37.84 -41.31
C ILE A 81 -5.87 -36.90 -40.90
N PRO A 82 -6.22 -35.89 -41.72
CA PRO A 82 -7.20 -34.89 -41.34
C PRO A 82 -8.57 -35.50 -41.06
N TYR A 83 -9.11 -35.25 -39.87
CA TYR A 83 -10.54 -35.42 -39.60
C TYR A 83 -11.25 -34.14 -40.04
N PRO A 84 -12.11 -34.16 -41.08
CA PRO A 84 -12.68 -32.94 -41.61
C PRO A 84 -13.50 -32.18 -40.55
N LEU A 85 -13.14 -30.92 -40.30
CA LEU A 85 -13.83 -30.05 -39.35
C LEU A 85 -14.67 -29.05 -40.14
N ASN A 86 -16.00 -29.15 -40.03
CA ASN A 86 -16.90 -28.24 -40.72
C ASN A 86 -17.29 -27.08 -39.79
N ILE A 87 -16.81 -25.88 -40.10
CA ILE A 87 -17.08 -24.66 -39.36
C ILE A 87 -18.28 -23.96 -39.99
N THR A 88 -19.35 -23.79 -39.23
CA THR A 88 -20.56 -23.08 -39.70
C THR A 88 -20.41 -21.57 -39.55
N GLN A 89 -19.77 -21.10 -38.47
CA GLN A 89 -19.57 -19.68 -38.22
C GLN A 89 -18.36 -19.44 -37.30
N ILE A 90 -17.72 -18.28 -37.43
CA ILE A 90 -16.75 -17.76 -36.47
C ILE A 90 -17.26 -16.42 -36.00
N TYR A 91 -17.29 -16.17 -34.70
CA TYR A 91 -17.60 -14.88 -34.13
C TYR A 91 -16.37 -14.28 -33.46
N TYR A 92 -16.18 -12.98 -33.57
CA TYR A 92 -15.28 -12.24 -32.69
C TYR A 92 -16.09 -11.27 -31.83
N PHE A 93 -15.64 -11.04 -30.60
CA PHE A 93 -16.29 -10.09 -29.72
C PHE A 93 -15.79 -8.67 -30.03
N ASN A 94 -16.66 -7.73 -30.41
CA ASN A 94 -16.23 -6.37 -30.78
C ASN A 94 -16.15 -5.40 -29.58
N GLY A 95 -16.31 -5.90 -28.35
CA GLY A 95 -16.40 -5.09 -27.13
C GLY A 95 -17.83 -4.79 -26.67
N SER A 96 -18.87 -5.14 -27.42
CA SER A 96 -20.26 -5.01 -26.97
C SER A 96 -21.14 -6.18 -27.39
N THR A 97 -20.89 -6.77 -28.55
CA THR A 97 -21.61 -7.92 -29.09
C THR A 97 -20.66 -8.85 -29.84
N TRP A 98 -21.13 -10.07 -30.10
CA TRP A 98 -20.45 -11.02 -30.97
C TRP A 98 -20.82 -10.74 -32.42
N VAL A 99 -19.80 -10.58 -33.27
CA VAL A 99 -19.95 -10.23 -34.68
C VAL A 99 -19.48 -11.41 -35.54
N PRO A 100 -20.28 -11.88 -36.51
CA PRO A 100 -19.88 -12.96 -37.40
C PRO A 100 -18.72 -12.51 -38.31
N ALA A 101 -17.71 -13.37 -38.44
CA ALA A 101 -16.53 -13.18 -39.27
C ALA A 101 -16.61 -14.00 -40.58
N LEU A 102 -17.33 -15.12 -40.59
CA LEU A 102 -17.52 -15.94 -41.79
C LEU A 102 -18.82 -15.58 -42.51
N LYS A 103 -18.73 -15.50 -43.84
CA LYS A 103 -19.89 -15.31 -44.71
C LYS A 103 -20.60 -16.64 -45.02
N ASN A 104 -19.84 -17.72 -45.16
CA ASN A 104 -20.32 -19.06 -45.49
C ASN A 104 -19.60 -20.09 -44.60
N SER A 105 -20.21 -21.27 -44.43
CA SER A 105 -19.56 -22.39 -43.75
C SER A 105 -18.33 -22.88 -44.52
N ILE A 106 -17.30 -23.32 -43.80
CA ILE A 106 -16.03 -23.79 -44.35
C ILE A 106 -15.77 -25.22 -43.88
N LEU A 107 -15.55 -26.13 -44.82
CA LEU A 107 -15.04 -27.46 -44.52
C LEU A 107 -13.51 -27.43 -44.50
N LEU A 108 -12.92 -27.71 -43.35
CA LEU A 108 -11.48 -27.83 -43.18
C LEU A 108 -11.08 -29.30 -43.30
N ALA A 109 -10.38 -29.65 -44.36
CA ALA A 109 -9.90 -31.01 -44.63
C ALA A 109 -8.37 -31.13 -44.63
N GLY A 110 -7.66 -30.11 -44.12
CA GLY A 110 -6.20 -30.04 -44.08
C GLY A 110 -5.71 -28.72 -43.47
N ASN A 111 -4.39 -28.53 -43.45
CA ASN A 111 -3.79 -27.35 -42.83
C ASN A 111 -4.23 -26.09 -43.56
N GLN A 112 -4.79 -25.14 -42.81
CA GLN A 112 -5.32 -23.92 -43.41
C GLN A 112 -5.36 -22.78 -42.39
N ASN A 113 -5.12 -21.57 -42.89
CA ASN A 113 -5.36 -20.34 -42.13
C ASN A 113 -6.69 -19.70 -42.58
N ILE A 114 -7.49 -19.28 -41.61
CA ILE A 114 -8.68 -18.47 -41.82
C ILE A 114 -8.39 -17.06 -41.31
N TYR A 115 -8.27 -16.10 -42.24
CA TYR A 115 -8.07 -14.70 -41.89
C TYR A 115 -9.37 -14.09 -41.35
N LEU A 116 -9.23 -13.35 -40.26
CA LEU A 116 -10.32 -12.64 -39.60
C LEU A 116 -10.27 -11.13 -39.92
N PRO A 117 -11.42 -10.42 -39.82
CA PRO A 117 -11.44 -8.97 -39.93
C PRO A 117 -10.53 -8.31 -38.90
N ARG A 118 -9.99 -7.12 -39.21
CA ARG A 118 -9.17 -6.33 -38.26
C ARG A 118 -9.85 -6.08 -36.91
N GLY A 119 -11.19 -6.04 -36.89
CA GLY A 119 -11.97 -5.87 -35.66
C GLY A 119 -11.82 -7.02 -34.66
N ALA A 120 -11.33 -8.19 -35.08
CA ALA A 120 -11.04 -9.31 -34.19
C ALA A 120 -9.72 -9.12 -33.42
N PHE A 121 -8.85 -8.17 -33.81
CA PHE A 121 -7.54 -7.97 -33.18
C PHE A 121 -7.65 -7.75 -31.67
N ASN A 122 -6.91 -8.56 -30.91
CA ASN A 122 -6.85 -8.62 -29.46
C ASN A 122 -8.22 -8.85 -28.78
N GLN A 123 -9.18 -9.44 -29.50
CA GLN A 123 -10.50 -9.82 -29.00
C GLN A 123 -10.65 -11.35 -28.96
N PRO A 124 -11.40 -11.90 -27.99
CA PRO A 124 -11.70 -13.32 -27.98
C PRO A 124 -12.59 -13.71 -29.16
N ILE A 125 -12.46 -14.97 -29.59
CA ILE A 125 -13.22 -15.55 -30.69
C ILE A 125 -13.97 -16.81 -30.26
N LEU A 126 -15.06 -17.10 -30.97
CA LEU A 126 -15.89 -18.28 -30.81
C LEU A 126 -16.07 -18.95 -32.17
N ILE A 127 -15.62 -20.19 -32.29
CA ILE A 127 -15.80 -21.01 -33.50
C ILE A 127 -16.98 -21.94 -33.28
N VAL A 128 -17.91 -21.99 -34.23
CA VAL A 128 -19.08 -22.87 -34.22
C VAL A 128 -18.90 -23.93 -35.29
N SER A 129 -18.96 -25.21 -34.89
CA SER A 129 -18.92 -26.33 -35.83
C SER A 129 -20.32 -26.78 -36.27
N SER A 130 -20.40 -27.58 -37.34
CA SER A 130 -21.67 -28.19 -37.78
C SER A 130 -22.18 -29.27 -36.84
N GLN A 131 -21.30 -29.82 -35.99
CA GLN A 131 -21.68 -30.77 -34.94
C GLN A 131 -22.06 -30.08 -33.62
N ALA A 132 -22.31 -28.76 -33.66
CA ALA A 132 -22.66 -27.93 -32.50
C ALA A 132 -21.59 -27.92 -31.39
N ASN A 133 -20.31 -28.10 -31.74
CA ASN A 133 -19.20 -27.80 -30.84
C ASN A 133 -18.88 -26.30 -30.90
N PHE A 134 -18.62 -25.72 -29.73
CA PHE A 134 -18.10 -24.36 -29.60
C PHE A 134 -16.65 -24.41 -29.14
N TYR A 135 -15.76 -23.79 -29.92
CA TYR A 135 -14.36 -23.61 -29.53
C TYR A 135 -14.12 -22.15 -29.19
N PHE A 136 -13.76 -21.89 -27.94
CA PHE A 136 -13.44 -20.55 -27.47
C PHE A 136 -11.93 -20.36 -27.45
N LEU A 137 -11.45 -19.25 -28.00
CA LEU A 137 -10.03 -18.89 -27.98
C LEU A 137 -9.84 -17.44 -27.54
N ASN A 138 -8.95 -17.23 -26.59
CA ASN A 138 -8.43 -15.91 -26.26
C ASN A 138 -7.33 -15.52 -27.26
N PRO A 139 -7.01 -14.22 -27.40
CA PRO A 139 -5.90 -13.77 -28.23
C PRO A 139 -4.61 -14.54 -27.96
N ASN A 140 -3.98 -15.07 -29.01
CA ASN A 140 -2.71 -15.80 -28.97
C ASN A 140 -2.74 -17.09 -28.13
N THR A 141 -3.91 -17.72 -28.00
CA THR A 141 -4.05 -19.04 -27.38
C THR A 141 -4.43 -20.11 -28.40
N SER A 142 -4.19 -21.37 -28.06
CA SER A 142 -4.77 -22.53 -28.75
C SER A 142 -6.11 -22.93 -28.10
N VAL A 143 -6.85 -23.83 -28.75
CA VAL A 143 -8.17 -24.26 -28.28
C VAL A 143 -8.18 -24.71 -26.83
N THR A 144 -9.11 -24.14 -26.08
CA THR A 144 -9.70 -24.75 -24.89
C THR A 144 -11.04 -25.35 -25.30
N THR A 145 -11.18 -26.68 -25.23
CA THR A 145 -12.45 -27.35 -25.54
C THR A 145 -13.42 -27.16 -24.38
N VAL A 146 -14.68 -26.82 -24.69
CA VAL A 146 -15.78 -26.99 -23.73
C VAL A 146 -16.63 -28.13 -24.29
N THR A 147 -16.69 -29.25 -23.57
CA THR A 147 -17.55 -30.37 -23.95
C THR A 147 -19.00 -29.92 -23.86
N ILE A 148 -19.69 -29.99 -25.00
CA ILE A 148 -21.09 -29.62 -25.11
C ILE A 148 -21.90 -30.88 -25.50
N SER A 149 -21.55 -32.02 -24.92
CA SER A 149 -22.32 -33.25 -25.08
C SER A 149 -23.31 -33.39 -23.92
N GLY A 150 -24.57 -33.04 -24.18
CA GLY A 150 -25.65 -33.14 -23.21
C GLY A 150 -26.39 -34.47 -23.25
N PRO A 151 -27.18 -34.78 -22.20
CA PRO A 151 -28.16 -35.87 -22.25
C PRO A 151 -29.06 -35.73 -23.48
N ALA A 152 -29.43 -36.86 -24.11
CA ALA A 152 -30.29 -36.86 -25.28
C ALA A 152 -31.58 -36.04 -25.04
N GLY A 153 -31.91 -35.16 -26.00
CA GLY A 153 -33.06 -34.26 -25.90
C GLY A 153 -32.83 -32.96 -25.11
N LYS A 154 -31.63 -32.73 -24.57
CA LYS A 154 -31.27 -31.47 -23.89
C LYS A 154 -30.40 -30.58 -24.79
N VAL A 155 -30.71 -29.30 -24.76
CA VAL A 155 -30.00 -28.23 -25.44
C VAL A 155 -28.94 -27.63 -24.50
N PRO A 156 -27.69 -27.53 -24.96
CA PRO A 156 -26.62 -26.93 -24.19
C PRO A 156 -26.64 -25.39 -24.20
N VAL A 157 -26.36 -24.80 -23.04
CA VAL A 157 -26.27 -23.35 -22.82
C VAL A 157 -24.97 -23.07 -22.06
N TYR A 158 -24.01 -22.43 -22.73
CA TYR A 158 -22.75 -22.01 -22.10
C TYR A 158 -22.87 -20.60 -21.55
N VAL A 159 -22.40 -20.36 -20.33
CA VAL A 159 -22.46 -19.06 -19.65
C VAL A 159 -21.04 -18.62 -19.29
N THR A 160 -20.66 -17.41 -19.72
CA THR A 160 -19.34 -16.81 -19.47
C THR A 160 -19.46 -15.32 -19.10
N ALA A 161 -18.35 -14.69 -18.70
CA ALA A 161 -18.32 -13.27 -18.38
C ALA A 161 -17.00 -12.57 -18.72
N PHE A 162 -17.11 -11.28 -19.06
CA PHE A 162 -15.97 -10.42 -19.43
C PHE A 162 -16.05 -9.04 -18.80
N VAL A 163 -14.88 -8.45 -18.54
CA VAL A 163 -14.71 -7.03 -18.22
C VAL A 163 -14.06 -6.30 -19.38
N ILE A 164 -14.70 -5.23 -19.83
CA ILE A 164 -14.17 -4.30 -20.82
C ILE A 164 -13.38 -3.20 -20.10
N ASN A 165 -12.10 -3.07 -20.43
CA ASN A 165 -11.23 -2.01 -19.95
C ASN A 165 -10.57 -1.29 -21.13
N GLY A 166 -11.18 -0.20 -21.60
CA GLY A 166 -10.76 0.47 -22.83
C GLY A 166 -10.90 -0.47 -24.03
N SER A 167 -9.79 -0.75 -24.73
CA SER A 167 -9.73 -1.70 -25.85
C SER A 167 -9.47 -3.15 -25.45
N LYS A 168 -9.20 -3.42 -24.16
CA LYS A 168 -8.89 -4.76 -23.66
C LYS A 168 -10.13 -5.45 -23.08
N VAL A 169 -10.23 -6.75 -23.31
CA VAL A 169 -11.27 -7.62 -22.74
C VAL A 169 -10.60 -8.62 -21.80
N ILE A 170 -11.07 -8.66 -20.55
CA ILE A 170 -10.51 -9.50 -19.48
C ILE A 170 -11.56 -10.58 -19.15
N PRO A 171 -11.26 -11.88 -19.33
CA PRO A 171 -12.14 -12.96 -18.89
C PRO A 171 -12.22 -13.02 -17.37
N VAL A 172 -13.43 -13.21 -16.83
CA VAL A 172 -13.69 -13.23 -15.39
C VAL A 172 -14.66 -14.34 -15.00
N SER A 173 -14.45 -14.89 -13.80
CA SER A 173 -15.37 -15.85 -13.19
C SER A 173 -16.35 -15.12 -12.27
N ILE A 174 -17.64 -15.25 -12.56
CA ILE A 174 -18.73 -14.66 -11.79
C ILE A 174 -19.68 -15.75 -11.30
N GLN A 175 -20.29 -15.54 -10.13
CA GLN A 175 -21.40 -16.36 -9.64
C GLN A 175 -22.71 -16.08 -10.39
N VAL A 176 -23.32 -17.13 -10.97
CA VAL A 176 -24.60 -17.07 -11.70
C VAL A 176 -25.60 -18.08 -11.16
N ILE A 177 -26.89 -17.71 -11.18
CA ILE A 177 -28.02 -18.58 -10.82
C ILE A 177 -28.95 -18.72 -12.01
N LEU A 178 -29.21 -19.96 -12.43
CA LEU A 178 -30.21 -20.30 -13.44
C LEU A 178 -31.49 -20.81 -12.77
N GLY A 179 -32.59 -20.04 -12.86
CA GLY A 179 -33.86 -20.39 -12.21
C GLY A 179 -33.73 -20.57 -10.69
N ALA A 180 -34.10 -21.75 -10.20
CA ALA A 180 -34.01 -22.11 -8.78
C ALA A 180 -32.73 -22.90 -8.41
N ASN A 181 -31.78 -23.03 -9.34
CA ASN A 181 -30.54 -23.78 -9.10
C ASN A 181 -29.58 -23.04 -8.15
N PRO A 182 -28.67 -23.75 -7.46
CA PRO A 182 -27.62 -23.11 -6.67
C PRO A 182 -26.71 -22.25 -7.54
N SER A 183 -26.04 -21.30 -6.90
CA SER A 183 -25.06 -20.42 -7.54
C SER A 183 -23.83 -21.20 -8.01
N LEU A 184 -23.45 -21.03 -9.28
CA LEU A 184 -22.27 -21.65 -9.89
C LEU A 184 -21.34 -20.57 -10.47
N LEU A 185 -20.03 -20.84 -10.51
CA LEU A 185 -19.05 -19.93 -11.09
C LEU A 185 -18.95 -20.12 -12.60
N THR A 186 -18.87 -19.03 -13.37
CA THR A 186 -18.54 -19.07 -14.79
C THR A 186 -17.05 -19.32 -15.03
N PRO A 187 -16.66 -19.90 -16.19
CA PRO A 187 -17.53 -20.42 -17.24
C PRO A 187 -18.29 -21.70 -16.83
N GLN A 188 -19.58 -21.81 -17.20
CA GLN A 188 -20.45 -22.93 -16.82
C GLN A 188 -21.34 -23.37 -18.00
N VAL A 189 -21.59 -24.68 -18.12
CA VAL A 189 -22.54 -25.24 -19.10
C VAL A 189 -23.80 -25.73 -18.37
N TYR A 190 -24.97 -25.46 -18.94
CA TYR A 190 -26.26 -26.01 -18.54
C TYR A 190 -26.89 -26.81 -19.68
N TYR A 191 -27.60 -27.89 -19.36
CA TYR A 191 -28.32 -28.72 -20.33
C TYR A 191 -29.84 -28.60 -20.09
N LEU A 192 -30.51 -27.84 -20.95
CA LEU A 192 -31.89 -27.38 -20.76
C LEU A 192 -32.83 -27.96 -21.81
N ASN A 193 -34.13 -28.01 -21.55
CA ASN A 193 -35.10 -28.28 -22.63
C ASN A 193 -35.28 -27.00 -23.46
N PRO A 194 -35.78 -27.08 -24.71
CA PRO A 194 -36.26 -25.89 -25.39
C PRO A 194 -37.33 -25.17 -24.54
N GLY A 195 -37.21 -23.86 -24.37
CA GLY A 195 -38.06 -23.08 -23.48
C GLY A 195 -37.44 -21.77 -23.01
N THR A 196 -38.13 -21.05 -22.13
CA THR A 196 -37.68 -19.76 -21.57
C THR A 196 -37.16 -19.96 -20.14
N TYR A 197 -35.97 -19.44 -19.86
CA TYR A 197 -35.32 -19.54 -18.55
C TYR A 197 -34.91 -18.17 -18.04
N SER A 198 -34.79 -18.03 -16.72
CA SER A 198 -34.22 -16.85 -16.07
C SER A 198 -32.80 -17.16 -15.59
N ILE A 199 -31.90 -16.20 -15.74
CA ILE A 199 -30.56 -16.24 -15.19
C ILE A 199 -30.23 -14.93 -14.49
N SER A 200 -29.54 -15.02 -13.36
CA SER A 200 -29.17 -13.87 -12.56
C SER A 200 -27.71 -13.89 -12.16
N ASP A 201 -27.04 -12.76 -12.30
CA ASP A 201 -25.74 -12.51 -11.71
C ASP A 201 -25.88 -12.23 -10.20
N LYS A 202 -25.11 -12.93 -9.37
CA LYS A 202 -25.17 -12.83 -7.90
C LYS A 202 -24.04 -12.01 -7.28
N ASN A 203 -23.11 -11.50 -8.06
CA ASN A 203 -21.96 -10.75 -7.56
C ASN A 203 -22.32 -9.29 -7.26
N GLY A 204 -23.55 -8.88 -7.56
CA GLY A 204 -24.03 -7.49 -7.43
C GLY A 204 -23.78 -6.70 -8.70
N SER A 205 -24.04 -5.39 -8.67
CA SER A 205 -23.80 -4.51 -9.83
C SER A 205 -22.32 -4.25 -10.10
N THR A 206 -21.44 -4.58 -9.16
CA THR A 206 -20.00 -4.31 -9.25
C THR A 206 -19.17 -5.52 -8.83
N ILE A 207 -18.12 -5.85 -9.59
CA ILE A 207 -17.15 -6.90 -9.28
C ILE A 207 -15.74 -6.31 -9.15
N PHE A 208 -14.87 -7.00 -8.41
CA PHE A 208 -13.48 -6.57 -8.22
C PHE A 208 -12.48 -7.52 -8.89
N LEU A 209 -11.54 -6.94 -9.62
CA LEU A 209 -10.45 -7.63 -10.30
C LEU A 209 -9.16 -7.46 -9.48
N GLN A 210 -8.98 -8.31 -8.46
CA GLN A 210 -7.84 -8.26 -7.54
C GLN A 210 -6.49 -8.17 -8.25
N GLY A 211 -6.28 -8.97 -9.31
CA GLY A 211 -5.03 -8.98 -10.09
C GLY A 211 -4.77 -7.72 -10.93
N TYR A 212 -5.77 -6.84 -11.06
CA TYR A 212 -5.69 -5.64 -11.91
C TYR A 212 -5.90 -4.33 -11.14
N GLY A 213 -6.32 -4.38 -9.87
CA GLY A 213 -6.67 -3.18 -9.10
C GLY A 213 -7.85 -2.40 -9.71
N LEU A 214 -8.76 -3.09 -10.38
CA LEU A 214 -9.90 -2.48 -11.09
C LEU A 214 -11.21 -2.95 -10.48
N THR A 215 -12.17 -2.03 -10.36
CA THR A 215 -13.58 -2.36 -10.17
C THR A 215 -14.25 -2.40 -11.53
N ALA A 216 -15.28 -3.22 -11.71
CA ALA A 216 -16.07 -3.22 -12.93
C ALA A 216 -17.56 -3.26 -12.61
N THR A 217 -18.36 -2.52 -13.37
CA THR A 217 -19.80 -2.39 -13.18
C THR A 217 -20.53 -3.16 -14.29
N PHE A 218 -21.54 -3.94 -13.92
CA PHE A 218 -22.35 -4.70 -14.86
C PHE A 218 -22.98 -3.77 -15.91
N GLN A 219 -22.89 -4.16 -17.18
CA GLN A 219 -23.50 -3.44 -18.30
C GLN A 219 -24.72 -4.19 -18.79
N ASN A 220 -24.52 -5.41 -19.28
CA ASN A 220 -25.57 -6.19 -19.91
C ASN A 220 -25.18 -7.66 -20.13
N TRP A 221 -26.19 -8.47 -20.43
CA TRP A 221 -26.07 -9.80 -21.01
C TRP A 221 -26.05 -9.74 -22.54
N THR A 222 -25.34 -10.67 -23.17
CA THR A 222 -25.36 -10.89 -24.63
C THR A 222 -25.46 -12.37 -24.95
N ILE A 223 -25.97 -12.70 -26.14
CA ILE A 223 -26.24 -14.08 -26.57
C ILE A 223 -25.74 -14.34 -27.98
N VAL A 224 -25.29 -15.56 -28.24
CA VAL A 224 -24.91 -16.09 -29.56
C VAL A 224 -25.48 -17.49 -29.72
N GLY A 225 -25.92 -17.84 -30.92
CA GLY A 225 -26.49 -19.15 -31.24
C GLY A 225 -28.02 -19.09 -31.33
N TYR A 226 -28.67 -20.21 -31.01
CA TYR A 226 -30.10 -20.41 -31.26
C TYR A 226 -30.95 -20.02 -30.02
N GLY A 227 -31.09 -18.71 -29.80
CA GLY A 227 -31.92 -18.15 -28.71
C GLY A 227 -32.04 -16.62 -28.74
N ASN A 228 -32.91 -16.08 -27.88
CA ASN A 228 -33.12 -14.64 -27.72
C ASN A 228 -33.00 -14.20 -26.25
N LEU A 229 -32.66 -12.94 -26.01
CA LEU A 229 -32.53 -12.31 -24.69
C LEU A 229 -33.64 -11.27 -24.46
N ASN A 230 -34.18 -11.24 -23.24
CA ASN A 230 -35.17 -10.27 -22.79
C ASN A 230 -34.66 -9.53 -21.55
N SER A 231 -34.62 -8.19 -21.61
CA SER A 231 -34.06 -7.31 -20.56
C SER A 231 -32.56 -7.47 -20.29
N PRO A 232 -31.69 -7.39 -21.32
CA PRO A 232 -30.26 -7.69 -21.17
C PRO A 232 -29.53 -6.75 -20.20
N SER A 233 -30.01 -5.54 -19.95
CA SER A 233 -29.35 -4.54 -19.09
C SER A 233 -29.57 -4.73 -17.58
N LYS A 234 -30.28 -5.78 -17.16
CA LYS A 234 -30.50 -6.10 -15.75
C LYS A 234 -29.63 -7.27 -15.31
N LEU A 235 -29.20 -7.27 -14.04
CA LEU A 235 -28.45 -8.38 -13.44
C LEU A 235 -29.21 -9.71 -13.58
N SER A 236 -30.54 -9.66 -13.51
CA SER A 236 -31.44 -10.77 -13.81
C SER A 236 -32.10 -10.56 -15.16
N THR A 237 -31.95 -11.53 -16.07
CA THR A 237 -32.49 -11.51 -17.44
C THR A 237 -33.21 -12.81 -17.74
N THR A 238 -34.10 -12.81 -18.72
CA THR A 238 -34.66 -14.05 -19.28
C THR A 238 -34.13 -14.30 -20.68
N PHE A 239 -34.00 -15.57 -21.05
CA PHE A 239 -33.56 -15.98 -22.39
C PHE A 239 -34.34 -17.20 -22.88
N THR A 240 -34.53 -17.29 -24.18
CA THR A 240 -35.17 -18.43 -24.85
C THR A 240 -34.13 -19.36 -25.42
N VAL A 241 -34.34 -20.66 -25.24
CA VAL A 241 -33.49 -21.74 -25.74
C VAL A 241 -34.26 -22.46 -26.84
N THR A 242 -33.81 -22.37 -28.09
CA THR A 242 -34.34 -23.17 -29.21
C THR A 242 -33.28 -24.10 -29.81
N GLY A 243 -32.01 -23.87 -29.48
CA GLY A 243 -30.87 -24.72 -29.79
C GLY A 243 -29.61 -24.26 -29.05
N PRO A 244 -28.44 -24.85 -29.33
CA PRO A 244 -27.17 -24.54 -28.66
C PRO A 244 -26.87 -23.04 -28.66
N LEU A 245 -26.48 -22.49 -27.50
CA LEU A 245 -26.20 -21.06 -27.37
C LEU A 245 -25.15 -20.73 -26.31
N VAL A 246 -24.54 -19.55 -26.45
CA VAL A 246 -23.60 -18.94 -25.51
C VAL A 246 -24.19 -17.65 -24.97
N LEU A 247 -24.26 -17.54 -23.65
CA LEU A 247 -24.68 -16.37 -22.90
C LEU A 247 -23.47 -15.74 -22.22
N THR A 248 -23.33 -14.42 -22.32
CA THR A 248 -22.16 -13.69 -21.82
C THR A 248 -22.59 -12.49 -20.97
N ALA A 249 -22.14 -12.42 -19.72
CA ALA A 249 -22.27 -11.22 -18.89
C ALA A 249 -21.13 -10.24 -19.18
N ILE A 250 -21.46 -8.97 -19.41
CA ILE A 250 -20.50 -7.92 -19.73
C ILE A 250 -20.44 -6.92 -18.58
N TYR A 251 -19.22 -6.63 -18.17
CA TYR A 251 -18.88 -5.61 -17.19
C TYR A 251 -18.00 -4.53 -17.83
N LYS A 252 -18.07 -3.29 -17.31
CA LYS A 252 -17.21 -2.17 -17.73
C LYS A 252 -16.33 -1.72 -16.57
N ALA A 253 -15.02 -1.71 -16.78
CA ALA A 253 -14.06 -1.28 -15.77
C ALA A 253 -14.27 0.21 -15.41
N GLN A 254 -14.17 0.51 -14.11
CA GLN A 254 -14.27 1.85 -13.54
C GLN A 254 -13.21 2.00 -12.44
N LEU A 255 -12.53 3.16 -12.44
CA LEU A 255 -11.64 3.56 -11.36
C LEU A 255 -12.46 4.20 -10.25
N GLN A 256 -12.84 3.41 -9.25
CA GLN A 256 -13.47 3.95 -8.05
C GLN A 256 -12.40 4.51 -7.11
N LYS A 257 -12.60 5.75 -6.67
CA LYS A 257 -11.72 6.44 -5.71
C LYS A 257 -12.50 6.78 -4.44
N PHE A 258 -11.79 6.76 -3.32
CA PHE A 258 -12.30 7.05 -2.00
C PHE A 258 -11.47 8.12 -1.33
N THR A 259 -12.16 9.02 -0.62
CA THR A 259 -11.52 10.05 0.18
C THR A 259 -10.96 9.41 1.45
N VAL A 260 -9.65 9.32 1.54
CA VAL A 260 -8.94 8.78 2.71
C VAL A 260 -8.12 9.89 3.36
N VAL A 261 -8.34 10.12 4.64
CA VAL A 261 -7.54 11.03 5.45
C VAL A 261 -6.43 10.24 6.13
N ILE A 262 -5.17 10.63 5.90
CA ILE A 262 -4.00 9.99 6.50
C ILE A 262 -3.40 10.95 7.51
N ASN A 263 -3.26 10.54 8.76
CA ASN A 263 -2.75 11.37 9.83
C ASN A 263 -1.82 10.59 10.77
N THR A 264 -1.28 11.27 11.77
CA THR A 264 -0.54 10.68 12.88
C THR A 264 -1.30 10.76 14.19
N SER A 265 -0.98 9.86 15.12
CA SER A 265 -1.39 9.92 16.53
C SER A 265 -0.17 9.98 17.43
N ASN A 266 -0.32 10.63 18.60
CA ASN A 266 0.73 10.82 19.61
C ASN A 266 2.00 11.49 19.11
N LEU A 267 1.87 12.29 18.04
CA LEU A 267 2.98 13.01 17.43
C LEU A 267 2.64 14.52 17.43
N PRO A 268 3.24 15.34 18.31
CA PRO A 268 2.91 16.76 18.48
C PRO A 268 3.53 17.63 17.38
N LEU A 269 3.00 17.53 16.16
CA LEU A 269 3.44 18.33 15.02
C LEU A 269 2.89 19.76 15.12
N GLY A 270 3.77 20.76 15.10
CA GLY A 270 3.42 22.19 15.12
C GLY A 270 2.55 22.61 16.31
N SER A 271 2.58 21.84 17.40
CA SER A 271 1.77 22.08 18.59
C SER A 271 2.64 22.45 19.79
N THR A 272 1.97 23.09 20.75
CA THR A 272 2.54 23.40 22.07
C THR A 272 1.99 22.42 23.09
N ILE A 273 2.87 21.74 23.83
CA ILE A 273 2.53 20.74 24.85
C ILE A 273 3.14 21.11 26.20
N ASN A 274 2.49 20.69 27.29
CA ASN A 274 3.03 20.80 28.64
C ASN A 274 3.40 19.38 29.12
N PRO A 275 4.70 19.04 29.19
CA PRO A 275 5.16 17.67 29.46
C PRO A 275 4.97 17.22 30.92
N SER A 276 4.70 18.16 31.84
CA SER A 276 4.39 17.91 33.24
C SER A 276 3.04 18.51 33.57
N ASN A 277 2.22 17.86 34.41
CA ASN A 277 1.00 18.44 35.03
C ASN A 277 1.28 19.63 35.97
N ASN A 278 2.43 20.27 35.80
CA ASN A 278 2.89 21.45 36.51
C ASN A 278 3.17 22.52 35.43
N ASN A 279 2.45 23.65 35.49
CA ASN A 279 2.40 24.71 34.46
C ASN A 279 3.73 25.48 34.24
N GLN A 280 4.86 24.93 34.65
CA GLN A 280 6.16 25.61 34.69
C GLN A 280 7.00 25.41 33.44
N VAL A 281 6.65 24.44 32.58
CA VAL A 281 7.36 24.12 31.34
C VAL A 281 6.38 24.03 30.18
N THR A 282 6.77 24.63 29.06
CA THR A 282 6.03 24.55 27.80
C THR A 282 7.01 24.17 26.70
N LEU A 283 6.62 23.17 25.90
CA LEU A 283 7.38 22.70 24.73
C LEU A 283 6.63 23.10 23.46
N THR A 284 7.28 23.85 22.57
CA THR A 284 6.70 24.22 21.27
C THR A 284 7.45 23.50 20.16
N SER A 285 6.73 22.67 19.41
CA SER A 285 7.31 21.85 18.34
C SER A 285 7.79 22.71 17.17
N LEU A 286 9.03 22.49 16.75
CA LEU A 286 9.60 23.12 15.55
C LEU A 286 9.25 22.33 14.26
N ASN A 287 8.79 21.08 14.40
CA ASN A 287 8.42 20.22 13.28
C ASN A 287 6.92 20.34 12.99
N ASN A 288 6.55 20.89 11.84
CA ASN A 288 5.14 21.06 11.44
C ASN A 288 4.58 19.87 10.64
N THR A 289 5.45 19.04 10.06
CA THR A 289 5.06 17.92 9.21
C THR A 289 5.93 16.69 9.45
N ILE A 290 5.52 15.55 8.91
CA ILE A 290 6.29 14.30 8.81
C ILE A 290 6.24 13.75 7.38
N PRO A 291 7.35 13.29 6.79
CA PRO A 291 7.34 12.64 5.48
C PRO A 291 6.76 11.23 5.55
N VAL A 292 5.88 10.86 4.61
CA VAL A 292 5.26 9.54 4.51
C VAL A 292 5.22 9.13 3.04
N LEU A 293 5.60 7.89 2.73
CA LEU A 293 5.51 7.34 1.39
C LEU A 293 4.16 6.64 1.21
N ILE A 294 3.43 6.98 0.15
CA ILE A 294 2.17 6.35 -0.22
C ILE A 294 2.30 5.91 -1.67
N ASP A 295 2.27 4.60 -1.91
CA ASP A 295 2.51 3.96 -3.20
C ASP A 295 3.77 4.52 -3.90
N ASN A 296 4.89 4.56 -3.15
CA ASN A 296 6.20 5.09 -3.55
C ASN A 296 6.25 6.59 -3.83
N LYS A 297 5.21 7.37 -3.51
CA LYS A 297 5.22 8.83 -3.60
C LYS A 297 5.29 9.47 -2.22
N GLN A 298 6.23 10.39 -2.03
CA GLN A 298 6.39 11.10 -0.77
C GLN A 298 5.36 12.22 -0.61
N TYR A 299 4.75 12.26 0.58
CA TYR A 299 3.86 13.31 1.03
C TYR A 299 4.31 13.83 2.41
N TYR A 300 3.91 15.05 2.75
CA TYR A 300 4.14 15.64 4.06
C TYR A 300 2.82 15.77 4.80
N ILE A 301 2.71 15.07 5.93
CA ILE A 301 1.50 15.05 6.76
C ILE A 301 1.67 16.05 7.89
N ASN A 302 0.70 16.94 8.09
CA ASN A 302 0.67 17.92 9.18
C ASN A 302 -0.28 17.47 10.32
N SER A 303 -0.48 18.32 11.32
CA SER A 303 -1.37 18.05 12.46
C SER A 303 -2.84 17.82 12.08
N THR A 304 -3.31 18.39 10.96
CA THR A 304 -4.68 18.18 10.45
C THR A 304 -4.82 16.90 9.62
N GLY A 305 -3.71 16.27 9.25
CA GLY A 305 -3.67 15.14 8.32
C GLY A 305 -3.65 15.56 6.85
N LEU A 306 -3.51 14.57 5.98
CA LEU A 306 -3.49 14.71 4.53
C LEU A 306 -4.70 13.97 3.93
N GLN A 307 -5.51 14.66 3.14
CA GLN A 307 -6.62 14.04 2.42
C GLN A 307 -6.17 13.62 1.02
N LEU A 308 -6.34 12.35 0.68
CA LEU A 308 -6.04 11.78 -0.63
C LEU A 308 -7.23 11.03 -1.22
N GLN A 309 -7.23 10.90 -2.55
CA GLN A 309 -8.17 10.05 -3.28
C GLN A 309 -7.48 8.74 -3.63
N LEU A 310 -7.64 7.72 -2.78
CA LEU A 310 -7.08 6.39 -3.01
C LEU A 310 -8.05 5.54 -3.80
N THR A 311 -7.54 4.66 -4.66
CA THR A 311 -8.39 3.72 -5.40
C THR A 311 -8.94 2.64 -4.48
N TYR A 312 -9.94 1.90 -4.95
CA TYR A 312 -10.29 0.63 -4.31
C TYR A 312 -9.08 -0.32 -4.40
N GLY A 313 -8.74 -1.01 -3.31
CA GLY A 313 -7.74 -2.09 -3.32
C GLY A 313 -6.60 -1.91 -2.33
N TYR A 314 -5.49 -2.61 -2.56
CA TYR A 314 -4.31 -2.55 -1.69
C TYR A 314 -3.48 -1.30 -1.96
N HIS A 315 -3.06 -0.65 -0.88
CA HIS A 315 -2.17 0.51 -0.89
C HIS A 315 -1.03 0.30 0.11
N ILE A 316 0.14 0.83 -0.22
CA ILE A 316 1.31 0.83 0.65
C ILE A 316 1.47 2.23 1.25
N ILE A 317 1.43 2.34 2.58
CA ILE A 317 1.57 3.58 3.35
C ILE A 317 2.71 3.37 4.36
N GLN A 318 3.88 3.95 4.10
CA GLN A 318 5.07 3.78 4.91
C GLN A 318 5.39 5.05 5.68
N PHE A 319 5.16 4.98 6.99
CA PHE A 319 5.63 5.97 7.95
C PHE A 319 7.11 5.70 8.32
N PRO A 320 7.90 6.74 8.65
CA PRO A 320 9.25 6.56 9.18
C PRO A 320 9.23 5.71 10.46
N SER A 321 10.15 4.75 10.58
CA SER A 321 10.23 3.90 11.78
C SER A 321 10.53 4.70 13.05
N TYR A 322 11.33 5.75 12.90
CA TYR A 322 11.64 6.72 13.95
C TYR A 322 11.49 8.14 13.41
N TYR A 323 11.01 9.05 14.26
CA TYR A 323 10.89 10.46 13.92
C TYR A 323 11.28 11.34 15.09
N ASN A 324 12.23 12.25 14.86
CA ASN A 324 12.70 13.20 15.87
C ASN A 324 11.91 14.51 15.75
N ILE A 325 11.37 14.97 16.88
CA ILE A 325 10.77 16.29 17.01
C ILE A 325 11.64 17.13 17.91
N THR A 326 12.05 18.29 17.42
CA THR A 326 12.78 19.30 18.19
C THR A 326 11.79 20.29 18.77
N PHE A 327 11.96 20.66 20.03
CA PHE A 327 11.10 21.59 20.75
C PHE A 327 11.89 22.77 21.28
N ASP A 328 11.28 23.95 21.16
CA ASP A 328 11.65 25.09 21.99
C ASP A 328 11.18 24.83 23.42
N TYR A 329 12.10 24.95 24.38
CA TYR A 329 11.86 24.64 25.78
C TYR A 329 11.70 25.94 26.57
N THR A 330 10.50 26.21 27.06
CA THR A 330 10.19 27.48 27.75
C THR A 330 9.88 27.25 29.23
N SER A 331 10.56 27.97 30.12
CA SER A 331 10.29 27.93 31.56
C SER A 331 10.63 29.25 32.27
N THR A 332 9.98 29.53 33.39
CA THR A 332 10.36 30.62 34.31
C THR A 332 11.65 30.31 35.08
N ASN A 333 12.02 29.03 35.21
CA ASN A 333 13.10 28.59 36.09
C ASN A 333 14.50 28.93 35.56
N TYR A 334 14.63 29.28 34.28
CA TYR A 334 15.90 29.72 33.68
C TYR A 334 16.15 31.22 33.77
N LYS A 335 15.31 31.99 34.48
CA LYS A 335 15.50 33.45 34.59
C LYS A 335 16.87 33.83 35.16
N SER A 336 17.30 33.13 36.22
CA SER A 336 18.62 33.35 36.83
C SER A 336 19.75 33.01 35.85
N ALA A 337 19.62 31.91 35.11
CA ALA A 337 20.56 31.52 34.06
C ALA A 337 20.67 32.63 33.01
N TYR A 338 19.54 33.06 32.43
CA TYR A 338 19.50 34.09 31.39
C TYR A 338 20.16 35.41 31.81
N ASN A 339 20.07 35.78 33.10
CA ASN A 339 20.71 36.97 33.63
C ASN A 339 22.22 36.80 33.83
N ALA A 340 22.67 35.59 34.19
CA ALA A 340 24.08 35.26 34.38
C ALA A 340 24.82 35.04 33.05
N MET A 341 24.11 34.54 32.03
CA MET A 341 24.71 34.22 30.74
C MET A 341 25.22 35.48 30.03
N PRO A 342 26.53 35.55 29.72
CA PRO A 342 27.04 36.59 28.84
C PRO A 342 26.48 36.51 27.42
N ILE A 343 26.22 35.30 26.89
CA ILE A 343 25.88 35.10 25.47
C ILE A 343 24.55 34.35 25.35
N LYS A 344 23.54 35.05 24.84
CA LYS A 344 22.16 34.56 24.76
C LYS A 344 21.83 33.90 23.41
N ASN A 345 22.81 33.23 22.79
CA ASN A 345 22.64 32.67 21.44
C ASN A 345 21.58 31.55 21.45
N GLY A 346 20.42 31.79 20.85
CA GLY A 346 19.29 30.86 20.83
C GLY A 346 18.55 30.78 22.17
N ILE A 347 18.69 31.78 23.04
CA ILE A 347 17.98 31.88 24.31
C ILE A 347 17.39 33.29 24.42
N PHE A 348 16.09 33.39 24.70
CA PHE A 348 15.43 34.69 24.82
C PHE A 348 14.44 34.68 25.98
N MET A 349 14.13 35.87 26.51
CA MET A 349 13.21 36.03 27.62
C MET A 349 12.03 36.91 27.21
N GLN A 350 10.80 36.45 27.48
CA GLN A 350 9.58 37.20 27.27
C GLN A 350 8.65 37.01 28.46
N ASN A 351 8.13 38.10 29.03
CA ASN A 351 7.21 38.07 30.18
C ASN A 351 7.72 37.21 31.37
N GLY A 352 9.02 37.26 31.63
CA GLY A 352 9.66 36.49 32.71
C GLY A 352 9.83 34.99 32.44
N LYS A 353 9.44 34.49 31.26
CA LYS A 353 9.73 33.14 30.79
C LYS A 353 10.93 33.15 29.87
N VAL A 354 11.82 32.21 30.04
CA VAL A 354 13.00 32.03 29.20
C VAL A 354 12.77 30.84 28.28
N THR A 355 13.00 31.03 27.00
CA THR A 355 12.92 30.01 25.96
C THR A 355 14.32 29.64 25.51
N ILE A 356 14.64 28.35 25.57
CA ILE A 356 15.84 27.76 25.00
C ILE A 356 15.43 27.12 23.68
N GLN A 357 15.90 27.70 22.57
CA GLN A 357 15.58 27.23 21.23
C GLN A 357 16.16 25.83 21.01
N GLY A 358 15.31 24.89 20.58
CA GLY A 358 15.69 23.49 20.45
C GLY A 358 16.13 22.83 21.76
N GLY A 359 15.67 23.31 22.92
CA GLY A 359 16.10 22.78 24.22
C GLY A 359 15.87 21.27 24.41
N GLN A 360 14.93 20.66 23.68
CA GLN A 360 14.61 19.24 23.81
C GLN A 360 14.37 18.59 22.45
N ILE A 361 14.86 17.35 22.28
CA ILE A 361 14.51 16.47 21.15
C ILE A 361 13.82 15.23 21.69
N ASN A 362 12.63 14.93 21.18
CA ASN A 362 11.97 13.65 21.42
C ASN A 362 12.06 12.77 20.19
N CYS A 363 12.56 11.56 20.36
CA CYS A 363 12.52 10.49 19.38
C CYS A 363 11.23 9.68 19.57
N TYR A 364 10.43 9.59 18.52
CA TYR A 364 9.20 8.81 18.50
C TYR A 364 9.38 7.57 17.64
N GLN A 365 8.95 6.42 18.14
CA GLN A 365 8.96 5.16 17.40
C GLN A 365 7.56 4.87 16.82
N PHE A 366 7.51 4.55 15.53
CA PHE A 366 6.29 4.08 14.88
C PHE A 366 5.90 2.70 15.41
N THR A 367 4.63 2.52 15.77
CA THR A 367 4.14 1.27 16.36
C THR A 367 3.23 0.49 15.40
N SER A 368 2.22 1.13 14.83
CA SER A 368 1.24 0.48 13.97
C SER A 368 0.40 1.46 13.17
N LEU A 369 -0.30 0.93 12.16
CA LEU A 369 -1.43 1.63 11.52
C LEU A 369 -2.73 1.28 12.24
N SER A 370 -3.65 2.25 12.29
CA SER A 370 -5.03 2.03 12.73
C SER A 370 -6.01 2.76 11.81
N THR A 371 -7.28 2.36 11.87
CA THR A 371 -8.37 2.92 11.06
C THR A 371 -9.59 3.14 11.95
N ASN A 372 -10.41 4.13 11.60
CA ASN A 372 -11.67 4.42 12.28
C ASN A 372 -12.90 3.77 11.62
N THR A 373 -12.71 2.97 10.57
CA THR A 373 -13.80 2.38 9.79
C THR A 373 -13.49 0.95 9.39
N SER A 374 -14.53 0.11 9.31
CA SER A 374 -14.44 -1.25 8.75
C SER A 374 -14.28 -1.27 7.23
N LYS A 375 -14.44 -0.13 6.56
CA LYS A 375 -14.26 0.01 5.09
C LYS A 375 -12.78 0.08 4.68
N ILE A 376 -11.87 0.21 5.63
CA ILE A 376 -10.43 0.14 5.40
C ILE A 376 -9.92 -0.98 6.30
N ASN A 377 -9.22 -1.95 5.72
CA ASN A 377 -8.63 -3.06 6.48
C ASN A 377 -7.11 -2.86 6.58
N ILE A 378 -6.56 -2.94 7.79
CA ILE A 378 -5.11 -2.86 8.00
C ILE A 378 -4.56 -4.28 7.93
N ILE A 379 -3.74 -4.57 6.92
CA ILE A 379 -3.17 -5.91 6.70
C ILE A 379 -1.91 -6.10 7.53
N ASN A 380 -1.04 -5.08 7.53
CA ASN A 380 0.18 -5.03 8.33
C ASN A 380 0.56 -3.56 8.59
N SER A 381 1.77 -3.31 9.09
CA SER A 381 2.25 -1.98 9.48
C SER A 381 2.44 -0.99 8.31
N TYR A 382 2.34 -1.42 7.07
CA TYR A 382 2.49 -0.58 5.88
C TYR A 382 1.51 -0.89 4.74
N THR A 383 0.74 -1.97 4.80
CA THR A 383 -0.24 -2.36 3.78
C THR A 383 -1.66 -2.21 4.31
N VAL A 384 -2.49 -1.51 3.55
CA VAL A 384 -3.92 -1.33 3.82
C VAL A 384 -4.74 -1.77 2.62
N PHE A 385 -5.97 -2.19 2.85
CA PHE A 385 -6.97 -2.44 1.81
C PHE A 385 -8.10 -1.42 1.94
N VAL A 386 -8.33 -0.63 0.90
CA VAL A 386 -9.33 0.45 0.88
C VAL A 386 -10.56 -0.02 0.09
N ASN A 387 -11.71 -0.09 0.78
CA ASN A 387 -13.04 -0.38 0.21
C ASN A 387 -14.02 0.78 0.48
N GLY A 388 -13.52 1.92 0.93
CA GLY A 388 -14.36 3.08 1.23
C GLY A 388 -13.57 4.24 1.81
N SER A 389 -14.24 5.39 1.88
CA SER A 389 -13.71 6.58 2.54
C SER A 389 -13.53 6.34 4.03
N GLY A 390 -12.50 6.93 4.62
CA GLY A 390 -12.16 6.73 6.02
C GLY A 390 -10.89 7.45 6.44
N LYS A 391 -10.37 7.11 7.62
CA LYS A 391 -9.16 7.69 8.17
C LYS A 391 -8.16 6.59 8.52
N ILE A 392 -6.90 6.78 8.11
CA ILE A 392 -5.77 5.91 8.45
C ILE A 392 -4.81 6.71 9.34
N THR A 393 -4.49 6.16 10.50
CA THR A 393 -3.65 6.82 11.49
C THR A 393 -2.35 6.05 11.69
N GLY A 394 -1.21 6.71 11.50
CA GLY A 394 0.09 6.20 11.92
C GLY A 394 0.31 6.47 13.40
N ASN A 395 0.39 5.42 14.21
CA ASN A 395 0.54 5.53 15.65
C ASN A 395 2.02 5.57 16.03
N TYR A 396 2.36 6.52 16.89
CA TYR A 396 3.70 6.65 17.45
C TYR A 396 3.65 6.51 18.97
N LYS A 397 4.80 6.17 19.56
CA LYS A 397 5.06 6.27 20.99
C LYS A 397 6.36 7.03 21.21
N LEU A 398 6.46 7.75 22.32
CA LEU A 398 7.73 8.34 22.75
C LEU A 398 8.70 7.21 23.10
N ASP A 399 9.90 7.24 22.52
CA ASP A 399 10.96 6.24 22.74
C ASP A 399 12.09 6.81 23.60
N GLN A 400 12.65 7.95 23.18
CA GLN A 400 13.76 8.59 23.87
C GLN A 400 13.60 10.11 23.89
N THR A 401 14.14 10.74 24.92
CA THR A 401 14.22 12.18 25.09
C THR A 401 15.66 12.60 25.23
N TYR A 402 16.04 13.71 24.60
CA TYR A 402 17.34 14.33 24.68
C TYR A 402 17.19 15.79 25.07
N TYR A 403 18.12 16.29 25.86
CA TYR A 403 18.16 17.68 26.30
C TYR A 403 19.42 18.36 25.82
N LEU A 404 19.26 19.62 25.44
CA LEU A 404 20.36 20.49 25.04
C LEU A 404 21.14 20.93 26.29
N VAL A 405 22.45 20.71 26.26
CA VAL A 405 23.40 21.28 27.20
C VAL A 405 24.13 22.40 26.47
N ILE A 406 24.09 23.59 27.07
CA ILE A 406 24.76 24.80 26.62
C ILE A 406 25.87 25.08 27.60
N ILE A 407 27.12 25.09 27.14
CA ILE A 407 28.29 25.40 27.97
C ILE A 407 28.90 26.70 27.49
N GLU A 408 29.19 27.59 28.42
CA GLU A 408 29.97 28.78 28.15
C GLU A 408 30.99 29.11 29.24
N ASN A 409 32.11 29.69 28.83
CA ASN A 409 33.10 30.22 29.77
C ASN A 409 32.76 31.67 30.13
N TYR A 410 33.17 32.13 31.31
CA TYR A 410 33.04 33.52 31.76
C TYR A 410 34.35 33.96 32.43
N PHE A 411 35.17 34.64 31.65
CA PHE A 411 36.45 35.18 32.10
C PHE A 411 36.31 36.61 32.62
N TYR A 412 36.93 36.88 33.76
CA TYR A 412 36.97 38.19 34.39
C TYR A 412 38.31 38.46 35.10
N PHE A 413 38.56 39.72 35.43
CA PHE A 413 39.71 40.12 36.25
C PHE A 413 39.32 40.21 37.74
N PRO A 414 40.27 39.99 38.67
CA PRO A 414 40.02 40.16 40.09
C PRO A 414 39.49 41.56 40.44
N SER A 415 38.76 41.64 41.55
CA SER A 415 38.19 42.92 42.01
C SER A 415 39.25 44.01 42.12
N GLY A 416 38.98 45.15 41.49
CA GLY A 416 39.89 46.30 41.45
C GLY A 416 41.06 46.15 40.47
N ILE A 417 40.99 45.21 39.54
CA ILE A 417 41.94 44.99 38.45
C ILE A 417 41.19 45.05 37.11
N TRP A 418 41.77 45.70 36.10
CA TRP A 418 41.24 45.66 34.73
C TRP A 418 42.36 45.76 33.70
N ALA A 419 42.10 45.24 32.50
CA ALA A 419 42.94 45.50 31.33
C ALA A 419 42.60 46.87 30.75
N SER A 420 43.59 47.78 30.72
CA SER A 420 43.51 49.05 30.00
C SER A 420 43.83 48.89 28.51
N TYR A 421 44.56 47.83 28.17
CA TYR A 421 44.86 47.40 26.80
C TYR A 421 44.97 45.88 26.75
N ASN A 422 44.48 45.27 25.68
CA ASN A 422 44.59 43.85 25.38
C ASN A 422 44.60 43.63 23.87
N SER A 423 45.54 42.83 23.35
CA SER A 423 45.61 42.52 21.91
C SER A 423 44.67 41.37 21.49
N THR A 424 44.13 40.62 22.46
CA THR A 424 43.17 39.53 22.26
C THR A 424 42.00 39.69 23.24
N PRO A 425 40.81 39.16 22.94
CA PRO A 425 39.71 39.07 23.90
C PRO A 425 40.12 38.48 25.25
N VAL A 426 39.88 39.22 26.34
CA VAL A 426 40.19 38.78 27.71
C VAL A 426 38.95 38.61 28.58
N ASN A 427 37.86 39.33 28.33
CA ASN A 427 36.68 39.25 29.17
C ASN A 427 35.56 38.47 28.47
N ILE A 428 34.62 37.95 29.27
CA ILE A 428 33.41 37.26 28.80
C ILE A 428 33.75 35.83 28.33
N SER A 429 33.12 35.35 27.24
CA SER A 429 33.17 33.95 26.85
C SER A 429 34.16 33.75 25.74
N ILE A 430 35.38 33.32 26.10
CA ILE A 430 36.46 33.04 25.15
C ILE A 430 36.71 31.53 25.04
N SER A 431 37.28 31.11 23.92
CA SER A 431 37.68 29.73 23.68
C SER A 431 38.90 29.33 24.50
N GLY A 432 38.99 28.05 24.84
CA GLY A 432 40.22 27.43 25.33
C GLY A 432 40.05 26.69 26.67
N GLN A 433 39.28 27.26 27.60
CA GLN A 433 38.95 26.54 28.83
C GLN A 433 37.96 25.42 28.52
N LEU A 434 38.32 24.20 28.92
CA LEU A 434 37.52 23.00 28.74
C LEU A 434 37.33 22.30 30.09
N LEU A 435 36.14 21.76 30.31
CA LEU A 435 35.82 20.85 31.39
C LEU A 435 35.98 19.43 30.87
N GLN A 436 36.84 18.63 31.49
CA GLN A 436 36.83 17.18 31.29
C GLN A 436 35.68 16.57 32.05
N VAL A 437 34.86 15.80 31.36
CA VAL A 437 33.66 15.20 31.91
C VAL A 437 33.64 13.71 31.62
N GLN A 438 33.47 12.92 32.68
CA GLN A 438 33.21 11.49 32.61
C GLN A 438 31.69 11.28 32.44
N VAL A 439 31.31 10.52 31.42
CA VAL A 439 29.92 10.07 31.26
C VAL A 439 29.73 8.85 32.15
N LEU A 440 29.03 9.01 33.27
CA LEU A 440 28.87 7.94 34.26
C LEU A 440 28.07 6.77 33.68
N GLY A 441 28.42 5.56 34.14
CA GLY A 441 27.90 4.31 33.58
C GLY A 441 28.52 3.92 32.23
N THR A 442 29.50 4.67 31.74
CA THR A 442 30.30 4.36 30.54
C THR A 442 31.79 4.59 30.81
N ASN A 443 32.66 4.18 29.90
CA ASN A 443 34.10 4.51 29.92
C ASN A 443 34.44 5.77 29.09
N GLN A 444 33.44 6.57 28.72
CA GLN A 444 33.65 7.74 27.85
C GLN A 444 34.03 8.98 28.65
N VAL A 445 35.17 9.57 28.27
CA VAL A 445 35.61 10.90 28.72
C VAL A 445 35.46 11.85 27.55
N ILE A 446 34.82 13.00 27.79
CA ILE A 446 34.63 14.07 26.82
C ILE A 446 35.12 15.40 27.39
N THR A 447 35.28 16.40 26.53
CA THR A 447 35.58 17.78 26.94
C THR A 447 34.42 18.69 26.57
N LEU A 448 34.02 19.57 27.48
CA LEU A 448 32.94 20.54 27.30
C LEU A 448 33.47 21.96 27.51
N GLY A 449 33.19 22.89 26.60
CA GLY A 449 33.58 24.29 26.68
C GLY A 449 33.64 24.96 25.30
N ASN A 450 33.84 26.27 25.29
CA ASN A 450 33.86 27.03 24.05
C ASN A 450 35.05 26.63 23.16
N ILE A 451 34.75 26.17 21.94
CA ILE A 451 35.76 25.93 20.91
C ILE A 451 36.12 27.26 20.20
N ASN A 452 35.19 28.19 20.10
CA ASN A 452 35.38 29.51 19.48
C ASN A 452 35.04 30.64 20.46
N ASN A 453 35.75 31.77 20.34
CA ASN A 453 35.42 32.98 21.08
C ASN A 453 33.98 33.39 20.81
N TYR A 454 33.26 33.69 21.89
CA TYR A 454 31.88 34.17 21.88
C TYR A 454 30.84 33.21 21.30
N VAL A 455 31.17 31.92 21.21
CA VAL A 455 30.24 30.88 20.74
C VAL A 455 30.12 29.81 21.82
N PRO A 456 29.00 29.79 22.57
CA PRO A 456 28.71 28.70 23.51
C PRO A 456 28.70 27.35 22.81
N GLU A 457 29.22 26.33 23.47
CA GLU A 457 29.08 24.95 23.00
C GLU A 457 27.65 24.46 23.21
N LYS A 458 27.13 23.69 22.26
CA LYS A 458 25.78 23.14 22.26
C LYS A 458 25.82 21.66 21.90
N ILE A 459 25.43 20.80 22.83
CA ILE A 459 25.44 19.36 22.65
C ILE A 459 24.19 18.72 23.27
N TYR A 460 23.66 17.67 22.65
CA TYR A 460 22.50 16.94 23.18
C TYR A 460 22.94 15.69 23.92
N PHE A 461 22.38 15.51 25.12
CA PHE A 461 22.53 14.29 25.89
C PHE A 461 21.18 13.62 26.10
N LYS A 462 21.20 12.29 26.24
CA LYS A 462 19.99 11.53 26.54
C LYS A 462 19.48 11.92 27.94
N SER A 463 18.17 12.01 28.11
CA SER A 463 17.54 12.23 29.40
C SER A 463 17.98 11.15 30.40
N GLY A 464 18.36 11.56 31.60
CA GLY A 464 18.91 10.69 32.64
C GLY A 464 20.41 10.43 32.52
N THR A 465 21.11 11.01 31.55
CA THR A 465 22.58 10.96 31.54
C THR A 465 23.14 11.70 32.75
N GLU A 466 24.13 11.08 33.39
CA GLU A 466 24.89 11.64 34.51
C GLU A 466 26.29 11.95 34.03
N LEU A 467 26.76 13.15 34.36
CA LEU A 467 28.04 13.69 33.92
C LEU A 467 28.84 14.12 35.15
N GLU A 468 30.00 13.53 35.36
CA GLU A 468 30.91 13.91 36.44
C GLU A 468 32.02 14.78 35.87
N ILE A 469 32.15 16.02 36.36
CA ILE A 469 33.31 16.84 35.99
C ILE A 469 34.51 16.25 36.73
N THR A 470 35.60 15.98 36.01
CA THR A 470 36.81 15.32 36.53
C THR A 470 38.07 16.19 36.39
N LEU A 471 38.05 17.21 35.52
CA LEU A 471 39.14 18.16 35.38
C LEU A 471 38.61 19.49 34.84
N ASP A 472 39.12 20.60 35.35
CA ASP A 472 38.97 21.92 34.75
C ASP A 472 40.32 22.38 34.22
N TYR A 473 40.45 22.46 32.89
CA TYR A 473 41.73 22.68 32.20
C TYR A 473 42.14 24.15 32.22
N LEU A 474 43.22 24.49 32.92
CA LEU A 474 43.78 25.84 32.88
C LEU A 474 44.09 26.30 31.45
N GLN A 475 43.67 27.51 31.11
CA GLN A 475 43.91 28.17 29.84
C GLN A 475 44.99 29.25 29.97
N GLU A 476 46.00 29.18 29.12
CA GLU A 476 46.95 30.27 28.91
C GLU A 476 46.56 31.08 27.68
N LEU A 477 46.47 32.40 27.83
CA LEU A 477 46.16 33.32 26.74
C LEU A 477 47.39 34.17 26.44
N SER A 478 48.01 33.92 25.29
CA SER A 478 49.13 34.74 24.80
C SER A 478 48.63 36.03 24.14
N GLY A 479 49.33 37.13 24.36
CA GLY A 479 48.98 38.44 23.81
C GLY A 479 49.71 39.57 24.54
N ASN A 480 49.43 40.82 24.19
CA ASN A 480 49.97 41.99 24.88
C ASN A 480 48.87 42.60 25.76
N PHE A 481 49.11 42.69 27.06
CA PHE A 481 48.12 43.17 28.03
C PHE A 481 48.73 44.24 28.94
N THR A 482 48.01 45.35 29.14
CA THR A 482 48.37 46.37 30.15
C THR A 482 47.34 46.35 31.26
N ILE A 483 47.71 45.77 32.39
CA ILE A 483 46.81 45.55 33.54
C ILE A 483 47.00 46.66 34.58
N VAL A 484 45.90 47.27 35.01
CA VAL A 484 45.88 48.38 35.97
C VAL A 484 45.20 47.95 37.27
N LYS A 485 45.74 48.38 38.40
CA LYS A 485 45.15 48.18 39.75
C LYS A 485 44.57 49.50 40.26
N VAL A 486 43.31 49.48 40.75
CA VAL A 486 42.53 50.67 41.18
C VAL A 486 43.33 51.62 42.07
N ARG A 487 44.13 51.09 43.00
CA ARG A 487 44.82 51.93 44.00
C ARG A 487 46.09 52.61 43.50
N ASN A 488 46.71 52.12 42.43
CA ASN A 488 48.04 52.59 42.02
C ASN A 488 48.04 53.34 40.68
N HIS A 489 47.01 53.19 39.84
CA HIS A 489 46.88 53.82 38.50
C HIS A 489 48.07 53.57 37.53
N THR A 490 49.09 52.83 37.97
CA THR A 490 50.22 52.38 37.16
C THR A 490 49.86 51.06 36.48
N GLY A 491 49.92 51.04 35.14
CA GLY A 491 49.72 49.83 34.35
C GLY A 491 51.00 49.00 34.24
N THR A 492 50.89 47.68 34.42
CA THR A 492 51.97 46.72 34.19
C THR A 492 51.70 45.95 32.90
N ASN A 493 52.72 45.78 32.07
CA ASN A 493 52.63 45.04 30.81
C ASN A 493 52.93 43.55 31.01
N TYR A 494 52.11 42.69 30.40
CA TYR A 494 52.22 41.24 30.42
C TYR A 494 52.13 40.67 28.99
N THR A 495 52.79 39.54 28.75
CA THR A 495 52.75 38.81 27.47
C THR A 495 51.80 37.61 27.48
N GLY A 496 51.19 37.34 28.63
CA GLY A 496 50.31 36.20 28.82
C GLY A 496 49.45 36.34 30.08
N LEU A 497 48.25 35.79 30.02
CA LEU A 497 47.35 35.62 31.15
C LEU A 497 47.12 34.12 31.38
N LEU A 498 47.06 33.71 32.64
CA LEU A 498 46.74 32.33 33.02
C LEU A 498 45.39 32.32 33.73
N SER A 499 44.47 31.46 33.29
CA SER A 499 43.17 31.32 33.94
C SER A 499 43.30 30.62 35.29
N TYR A 500 42.35 30.91 36.18
CA TYR A 500 42.20 30.21 37.43
C TYR A 500 40.71 29.94 37.69
N PRO A 501 40.30 28.65 37.71
CA PRO A 501 38.92 28.27 37.95
C PRO A 501 38.41 28.76 39.30
N GLN A 502 37.20 29.32 39.29
CA GLN A 502 36.56 29.86 40.50
C GLN A 502 35.29 29.08 40.85
N SER A 503 34.44 28.84 39.86
CA SER A 503 33.21 28.07 40.03
C SER A 503 32.65 27.60 38.69
N VAL A 504 32.10 26.40 38.64
CA VAL A 504 31.20 25.97 37.57
C VAL A 504 29.78 26.06 38.09
N THR A 505 28.97 26.96 37.51
CA THR A 505 27.55 27.08 37.89
C THR A 505 26.66 26.40 36.86
N ILE A 506 25.76 25.55 37.35
CA ILE A 506 24.80 24.80 36.54
C ILE A 506 23.40 25.34 36.77
N TYR A 507 22.67 25.60 35.69
CA TYR A 507 21.27 25.97 35.71
C TYR A 507 20.45 24.93 34.95
N ASN A 508 19.36 24.48 35.57
CA ASN A 508 18.36 23.61 34.97
C ASN A 508 17.00 23.87 35.63
N VAL A 509 15.95 23.13 35.26
CA VAL A 509 14.63 23.34 35.89
C VAL A 509 14.58 23.01 37.38
N THR A 510 15.50 22.17 37.88
CA THR A 510 15.66 21.80 39.29
C THR A 510 16.42 22.87 40.09
N TYR A 511 17.41 23.52 39.48
CA TYR A 511 18.30 24.51 40.10
C TYR A 511 17.95 25.93 39.64
N THR A 512 16.82 26.46 40.13
CA THR A 512 16.26 27.76 39.72
C THR A 512 17.18 28.96 39.97
N ASN A 513 18.06 28.87 40.97
CA ASN A 513 19.05 29.90 41.29
C ASN A 513 20.48 29.55 40.85
N GLY A 514 20.63 28.45 40.11
CA GLY A 514 21.92 27.84 39.81
C GLY A 514 22.46 27.03 40.98
N TYR A 515 23.26 26.02 40.67
CA TYR A 515 24.05 25.26 41.62
C TYR A 515 25.53 25.41 41.26
N ALA A 516 26.33 25.94 42.17
CA ALA A 516 27.74 26.20 41.94
C ALA A 516 28.62 25.11 42.55
N TYR A 517 29.48 24.51 41.72
CA TYR A 517 30.63 23.74 42.15
C TYR A 517 31.83 24.68 42.22
N HIS A 518 32.71 24.48 43.21
CA HIS A 518 33.92 25.28 43.38
C HIS A 518 35.15 24.43 43.07
N PRO A 519 35.52 24.32 41.79
CA PRO A 519 36.62 23.50 41.36
C PRO A 519 37.97 24.04 41.84
N LYS A 520 38.84 23.15 42.34
CA LYS A 520 40.27 23.44 42.42
C LYS A 520 40.90 23.01 41.09
N GLY A 521 41.30 23.96 40.24
CA GLY A 521 41.97 23.66 38.97
C GLY A 521 43.05 22.59 39.14
N GLN A 522 43.11 21.63 38.22
CA GLN A 522 44.00 20.45 38.27
C GLN A 522 43.71 19.39 39.37
N SER A 523 42.57 19.45 40.09
CA SER A 523 42.21 18.44 41.12
C SER A 523 40.75 18.00 41.03
N GLY A 524 40.55 16.71 40.70
CA GLY A 524 39.40 16.20 39.95
C GLY A 524 38.09 15.78 40.64
N ASP A 525 37.64 16.43 41.71
CA ASP A 525 36.36 16.08 42.33
C ASP A 525 35.38 17.26 42.34
N TYR A 526 34.51 17.28 41.33
CA TYR A 526 33.67 18.43 40.97
C TYR A 526 32.18 18.09 40.90
N GLY A 527 31.80 16.93 41.45
CA GLY A 527 30.42 16.47 41.56
C GLY A 527 29.74 16.04 40.26
N ILE A 528 28.50 15.58 40.42
CA ILE A 528 27.70 14.94 39.35
C ILE A 528 26.59 15.88 38.88
N MET A 529 26.49 16.06 37.57
CA MET A 529 25.45 16.80 36.86
C MET A 529 24.43 15.83 36.28
N TYR A 530 23.14 16.11 36.49
CA TYR A 530 22.05 15.28 36.00
C TYR A 530 21.33 15.95 34.82
N ILE A 531 21.32 15.28 33.66
CA ILE A 531 20.62 15.77 32.46
C ILE A 531 19.16 15.33 32.49
N ASN A 532 18.32 16.11 33.17
CA ASN A 532 16.87 15.88 33.30
C ASN A 532 16.00 16.93 32.59
N SER A 533 16.64 17.98 32.08
CA SER A 533 16.07 19.13 31.36
C SER A 533 17.22 19.82 30.61
N PRO A 534 16.96 20.84 29.76
CA PRO A 534 18.05 21.63 29.21
C PRO A 534 19.00 22.13 30.30
N LEU A 535 20.29 22.10 30.06
CA LEU A 535 21.29 22.49 31.05
C LEU A 535 22.07 23.69 30.52
N ILE A 536 22.24 24.72 31.33
CA ILE A 536 23.16 25.83 31.04
C ILE A 536 24.29 25.74 32.05
N ILE A 537 25.52 25.59 31.56
CA ILE A 537 26.74 25.52 32.36
C ILE A 537 27.54 26.79 32.09
N ILE A 538 27.85 27.53 33.14
CA ILE A 538 28.75 28.68 33.08
C ILE A 538 30.00 28.36 33.89
N ASN A 539 31.14 28.24 33.21
CA ASN A 539 32.42 28.09 33.87
C ASN A 539 33.05 29.47 34.16
N TYR A 540 33.16 29.84 35.42
CA TYR A 540 33.69 31.14 35.86
C TYR A 540 35.19 31.07 36.12
N GLU A 541 35.91 31.93 35.42
CA GLU A 541 37.36 31.96 35.37
C GLU A 541 37.89 33.34 35.74
N GLU A 542 38.84 33.39 36.65
CA GLU A 542 39.53 34.63 37.00
C GLU A 542 40.94 34.63 36.40
N TRP A 543 41.32 35.71 35.74
CA TRP A 543 42.69 35.85 35.24
C TRP A 543 43.69 36.08 36.37
N LYS A 544 44.72 35.24 36.41
CA LYS A 544 45.98 35.51 37.10
C LYS A 544 46.98 36.12 36.11
N TYR A 545 47.64 37.19 36.54
CA TYR A 545 48.70 37.86 35.79
C TYR A 545 49.97 36.99 35.84
N GLY A 546 50.35 36.39 34.71
CA GLY A 546 51.15 35.16 34.72
C GLY A 546 52.40 35.09 33.83
N ALA A 547 52.58 35.95 32.83
CA ALA A 547 53.83 35.94 32.04
C ALA A 547 54.41 37.36 31.95
N ILE A 548 55.47 37.60 32.71
CA ILE A 548 56.35 38.76 32.50
C ILE A 548 57.03 38.51 31.14
N PRO A 549 57.07 39.50 30.21
CA PRO A 549 57.82 39.37 28.97
C PRO A 549 59.21 38.83 29.28
N ASN A 550 59.68 37.84 28.51
CA ASN A 550 61.05 37.35 28.54
C ASN A 550 62.04 38.52 28.63
N GLY A 551 62.38 38.92 29.84
CA GLY A 551 63.60 39.62 30.16
C GLY A 551 64.66 38.56 30.09
N GLY A 552 65.59 38.72 29.15
CA GLY A 552 66.66 37.77 28.93
C GLY A 552 67.37 37.39 30.23
N ASN A 553 67.95 36.19 30.21
CA ASN A 553 69.05 35.76 31.08
C ASN A 553 69.68 36.91 31.88
N ASN A 554 69.64 36.80 33.20
CA ASN A 554 70.80 37.02 34.06
C ASN A 554 70.46 36.64 35.51
N GLY A 555 71.13 35.60 36.02
CA GLY A 555 71.26 35.30 37.45
C GLY A 555 70.50 34.09 37.93
#